data_AF-A0A1Q9S8P9-F1
#
_entry.id   AF-A0A1Q9S8P9-F1
#
_cell.length_a   1.000
_cell.length_b   1.000
_cell.length_c   1.000
_cell.angle_alpha   90.00
_cell.angle_beta   90.00
_cell.angle_gamma   90.00
#
_symmetry.space_group_name_H-M   'P 1'
#
loop_
_entity.id
_entity.type
_entity.pdbx_description
1 polymer ?
#
loop_
_entity_poly.entity_id
_entity_poly.type
_entity_poly.pdbx_seq_one_letter_code
_entity_poly.pdbx_strand_id
1 'polypeptide(L)'
;MAAVPRRRLSLPEPPLARTADTVYGMSALDCGGRIADRTVMDALGWMPGTGLDLDATRTHLTLRAAIDGTLAVKDHRYLWLPAAARHLLDLRPGDRVLLAGRAAHAADTGGLPTRRP
;
A
#
# COMPACT_ATOMS: atom_id res chain seq x y z
N MET A 1 30.95 30.13 29.48
CA MET A 1 29.77 29.66 28.71
C MET A 1 29.63 28.16 28.94
N ALA A 2 28.72 27.73 29.82
CA ALA A 2 28.61 26.32 30.21
C ALA A 2 27.74 25.55 29.20
N ALA A 3 28.21 24.37 28.77
CA ALA A 3 27.51 23.52 27.82
C ALA A 3 26.31 22.82 28.47
N VAL A 4 25.13 22.93 27.84
CA VAL A 4 23.90 22.26 28.30
C VAL A 4 23.94 20.77 27.93
N PRO A 5 23.79 19.85 28.88
CA PRO A 5 23.80 18.42 28.58
C PRO A 5 22.56 18.03 27.78
N ARG A 6 22.76 17.37 26.63
CA ARG A 6 21.67 16.84 25.80
C ARG A 6 21.17 15.53 26.38
N ARG A 7 19.96 15.53 26.96
CA ARG A 7 19.27 14.32 27.42
C ARG A 7 18.89 13.47 26.21
N ARG A 8 19.38 12.23 26.13
CA ARG A 8 18.92 11.28 25.12
C ARG A 8 17.47 10.91 25.45
N LEU A 9 16.57 11.16 24.52
CA LEU A 9 15.20 10.63 24.58
C LEU A 9 15.26 9.15 24.19
N SER A 10 14.61 8.29 24.96
CA SER A 10 14.42 6.89 24.59
C SER A 10 13.77 6.83 23.22
N LEU A 11 14.32 6.01 22.30
CA LEU A 11 13.69 5.79 21.02
C LEU A 11 12.31 5.15 21.26
N PRO A 12 11.25 5.63 20.60
CA PRO A 12 9.97 4.92 20.63
C PRO A 12 10.19 3.53 20.06
N GLU A 13 9.82 2.50 20.82
CA GLU A 13 9.89 1.12 20.38
C GLU A 13 8.59 0.82 19.62
N PRO A 14 8.63 0.68 18.29
CA PRO A 14 7.43 0.36 17.54
C PRO A 14 6.94 -1.04 17.94
N PRO A 15 5.62 -1.26 18.05
CA PRO A 15 5.08 -2.57 18.39
C PRO A 15 5.56 -3.63 17.38
N LEU A 16 6.04 -4.76 17.91
CA LEU A 16 6.58 -5.89 17.13
C LEU A 16 5.57 -6.49 16.14
N ALA A 17 4.27 -6.35 16.44
CA ALA A 17 3.18 -6.74 15.57
C ALA A 17 2.23 -5.55 15.38
N ARG A 18 1.98 -5.19 14.12
CA ARG A 18 0.94 -4.20 13.77
C ARG A 18 -0.41 -4.84 14.06
N THR A 19 -1.13 -4.35 15.07
CA THR A 19 -2.52 -4.72 15.36
C THR A 19 -3.51 -4.15 14.35
N ALA A 20 -3.07 -3.19 13.54
CA ALA A 20 -3.88 -2.63 12.47
C ALA A 20 -3.69 -3.46 11.19
N ASP A 21 -4.78 -4.03 10.67
CA ASP A 21 -4.82 -4.66 9.34
C ASP A 21 -4.55 -3.65 8.21
N THR A 22 -4.51 -2.36 8.53
CA THR A 22 -4.22 -1.28 7.60
C THR A 22 -2.73 -0.94 7.60
N VAL A 23 -2.10 -1.14 6.45
CA VAL A 23 -0.78 -0.63 6.14
C VAL A 23 -0.86 0.74 5.49
N TYR A 24 0.06 1.62 5.87
CA TYR A 24 0.22 2.93 5.26
C TYR A 24 1.60 3.03 4.64
N GLY A 25 1.66 3.69 3.49
CA GLY A 25 2.88 4.00 2.75
C GLY A 25 2.79 5.38 2.12
N MET A 26 3.92 5.91 1.66
CA MET A 26 3.95 7.20 0.98
C MET A 26 4.98 7.15 -0.13
N SER A 27 4.54 7.42 -1.35
CA SER A 27 5.39 7.43 -2.54
C SER A 27 5.27 8.77 -3.24
N ALA A 28 6.33 9.17 -3.94
CA ALA A 28 6.18 10.19 -4.97
C ALA A 28 5.51 9.57 -6.19
N LEU A 29 4.63 10.34 -6.83
CA LEU A 29 4.17 10.05 -8.18
C LEU A 29 5.26 10.48 -9.16
N ASP A 30 5.67 9.60 -10.07
CA ASP A 30 6.63 10.00 -11.09
C ASP A 30 5.98 10.59 -12.34
N CYS A 31 6.80 11.03 -13.31
CA CYS A 31 6.31 11.65 -14.56
C CYS A 31 5.41 10.72 -15.39
N GLY A 32 5.62 9.41 -15.30
CA GLY A 32 4.81 8.39 -15.97
C GLY A 32 3.50 8.09 -15.25
N GLY A 33 3.29 8.63 -14.05
CA GLY A 33 2.16 8.26 -13.19
C GLY A 33 2.40 6.96 -12.42
N ARG A 34 3.65 6.55 -12.25
CA ARG A 34 4.01 5.36 -11.49
C ARG A 34 4.06 5.66 -10.00
N ILE A 35 3.52 4.74 -9.22
CA ILE A 35 3.66 4.70 -7.76
C ILE A 35 4.36 3.39 -7.40
N ALA A 36 5.47 3.49 -6.68
CA ALA A 36 6.26 2.35 -6.26
C ALA A 36 6.39 2.33 -4.73
N ASP A 37 5.46 1.64 -4.07
CA ASP A 37 5.57 1.34 -2.63
C ASP A 37 5.53 -0.17 -2.43
N ARG A 38 6.71 -0.79 -2.44
CA ARG A 38 6.85 -2.25 -2.28
C ARG A 38 6.25 -2.75 -0.97
N THR A 39 6.38 -1.98 0.10
CA THR A 39 5.90 -2.38 1.43
C THR A 39 4.38 -2.53 1.43
N VAL A 40 3.67 -1.56 0.82
CA VAL A 40 2.22 -1.62 0.70
C VAL A 40 1.78 -2.73 -0.25
N MET A 41 2.43 -2.87 -1.41
CA MET A 41 2.07 -3.95 -2.36
C MET A 41 2.26 -5.35 -1.74
N ASP A 42 3.36 -5.57 -1.02
CA ASP A 42 3.65 -6.85 -0.35
C ASP A 42 2.65 -7.14 0.75
N ALA A 43 2.33 -6.15 1.58
CA ALA A 43 1.35 -6.30 2.65
C ALA A 43 -0.08 -6.55 2.13
N LEU A 44 -0.39 -6.08 0.92
CA LEU A 44 -1.64 -6.39 0.23
C LEU A 44 -1.62 -7.74 -0.50
N GLY A 45 -0.46 -8.40 -0.56
CA GLY A 45 -0.27 -9.65 -1.32
C GLY A 45 -0.34 -9.45 -2.84
N TRP A 46 -0.18 -8.22 -3.34
CA TRP A 46 -0.28 -7.92 -4.76
C TRP A 46 1.05 -8.18 -5.46
N MET A 47 1.08 -9.25 -6.24
CA MET A 47 2.25 -9.69 -7.01
C MET A 47 2.18 -9.15 -8.45
N PRO A 48 3.30 -9.14 -9.20
CA PRO A 48 3.26 -8.85 -10.62
C PRO A 48 2.21 -9.71 -11.32
N GLY A 49 1.35 -9.07 -12.12
CA GLY A 49 0.22 -9.73 -12.77
C GLY A 49 -1.08 -9.79 -11.95
N THR A 50 -1.10 -9.37 -10.68
CA THR A 50 -2.35 -9.19 -9.94
C THR A 50 -3.21 -8.15 -10.65
N GLY A 51 -4.39 -8.58 -11.13
CA GLY A 51 -5.41 -7.73 -11.72
C GLY A 51 -6.05 -6.83 -10.65
N LEU A 52 -6.26 -5.57 -11.00
CA LEU A 52 -6.80 -4.53 -10.14
C LEU A 52 -7.91 -3.79 -10.86
N ASP A 53 -9.02 -3.59 -10.15
CA ASP A 53 -10.02 -2.61 -10.52
C ASP A 53 -9.73 -1.28 -9.86
N LEU A 54 -9.93 -0.22 -10.64
CA LEU A 54 -9.72 1.16 -10.25
C LEU A 54 -11.05 1.88 -10.21
N ASP A 55 -11.41 2.38 -9.03
CA ASP A 55 -12.50 3.31 -8.85
C ASP A 55 -11.94 4.67 -8.40
N ALA A 56 -12.38 5.73 -9.05
CA ALA A 56 -11.80 7.06 -8.91
C ALA A 56 -12.85 8.07 -8.49
N THR A 57 -12.54 8.81 -7.42
CA THR A 57 -13.33 9.96 -6.97
C THR A 57 -12.51 11.24 -7.12
N ARG A 58 -13.12 12.39 -6.84
CA ARG A 58 -12.40 13.68 -6.82
C ARG A 58 -11.41 13.83 -5.66
N THR A 59 -11.39 12.91 -4.69
CA THR A 59 -10.55 13.02 -3.49
C THR A 59 -9.59 11.86 -3.30
N HIS A 60 -9.89 10.68 -3.83
CA HIS A 60 -9.05 9.49 -3.68
C HIS A 60 -9.31 8.47 -4.79
N LEU A 61 -8.35 7.55 -4.93
CA LEU A 61 -8.44 6.36 -5.77
C LEU A 61 -8.56 5.12 -4.88
N THR A 62 -9.48 4.23 -5.24
CA THR A 62 -9.62 2.92 -4.62
C THR A 62 -9.18 1.85 -5.61
N LEU A 63 -8.23 1.02 -5.20
CA LEU A 63 -7.75 -0.12 -5.97
C LEU A 63 -8.13 -1.41 -5.26
N ARG A 64 -8.70 -2.38 -5.97
CA ARG A 64 -9.11 -3.68 -5.43
C ARG A 64 -8.62 -4.81 -6.33
N ALA A 65 -8.17 -5.92 -5.74
CA ALA A 65 -7.83 -7.10 -6.51
C ALA A 65 -9.07 -7.67 -7.21
N ALA A 66 -8.95 -7.93 -8.50
CA ALA A 66 -10.00 -8.46 -9.36
C ALA A 66 -9.39 -9.46 -10.35
N ILE A 67 -10.12 -10.53 -10.67
CA ILE A 67 -9.65 -11.59 -11.58
C ILE A 67 -9.50 -11.05 -13.01
N ASP A 68 -10.37 -10.11 -13.39
CA ASP A 68 -10.48 -9.44 -14.69
C ASP A 68 -10.16 -7.94 -14.60
N GLY A 69 -9.37 -7.57 -13.58
CA GLY A 69 -9.05 -6.17 -13.32
C GLY A 69 -8.45 -5.45 -14.52
N THR A 70 -8.93 -4.23 -14.77
CA THR A 70 -8.50 -3.39 -15.91
C THR A 70 -7.06 -2.88 -15.80
N LEU A 71 -6.51 -2.88 -14.60
CA LEU A 71 -5.11 -2.56 -14.31
C LEU A 71 -4.39 -3.83 -13.81
N ALA A 72 -3.08 -3.88 -13.96
CA ALA A 72 -2.28 -4.94 -13.36
C ALA A 72 -1.08 -4.35 -12.63
N VAL A 73 -0.71 -4.97 -11.51
CA VAL A 73 0.59 -4.70 -10.88
C VAL A 73 1.68 -5.09 -11.85
N LYS A 74 2.55 -4.13 -12.18
CA LYS A 74 3.64 -4.36 -13.13
C LYS A 74 4.85 -5.00 -12.44
N ASP A 75 5.76 -5.49 -13.27
CA ASP A 75 7.06 -5.99 -12.82
C ASP A 75 7.72 -4.99 -11.87
N HIS A 76 8.41 -5.46 -10.84
CA HIS A 76 8.99 -4.64 -9.76
C HIS A 76 8.00 -4.04 -8.74
N ARG A 77 6.71 -4.41 -8.78
CA ARG A 77 5.67 -4.05 -7.79
C ARG A 77 5.38 -2.54 -7.76
N TYR A 78 5.20 -1.96 -8.94
CA TYR A 78 4.67 -0.61 -9.07
C TYR A 78 3.31 -0.61 -9.76
N LEU A 79 2.53 0.42 -9.48
CA LEU A 79 1.25 0.70 -10.11
C LEU A 79 1.43 1.82 -11.12
N TRP A 80 0.69 1.74 -12.22
CA TRP A 80 0.57 2.83 -13.17
C TRP A 80 -0.80 3.47 -13.03
N LEU A 81 -0.84 4.80 -12.83
CA LEU A 81 -2.09 5.54 -12.77
C LEU A 81 -2.46 6.04 -14.16
N PRO A 82 -3.66 5.71 -14.65
CA PRO A 82 -4.18 6.28 -15.88
C PRO A 82 -4.19 7.82 -15.85
N ALA A 83 -3.96 8.44 -17.00
CA ALA A 83 -3.99 9.90 -17.12
C ALA A 83 -5.30 10.51 -16.59
N ALA A 84 -6.45 9.87 -16.88
CA ALA A 84 -7.75 10.30 -16.39
C ALA A 84 -7.82 10.35 -14.85
N ALA A 85 -7.28 9.32 -14.17
CA ALA A 85 -7.22 9.27 -12.72
C ALA A 85 -6.31 10.37 -12.14
N ARG A 86 -5.18 10.64 -12.79
CA ARG A 86 -4.27 11.74 -12.39
C ARG A 86 -4.94 13.11 -12.52
N HIS A 87 -5.59 13.36 -13.65
CA HIS A 87 -6.28 14.63 -13.89
C HIS A 87 -7.46 14.85 -12.95
N LEU A 88 -8.21 13.78 -12.62
CA LEU A 88 -9.33 13.88 -11.68
C LEU A 88 -8.90 14.34 -10.27
N LEU A 89 -7.69 13.94 -9.85
CA LEU A 89 -7.11 14.29 -8.57
C LEU A 89 -6.13 15.48 -8.62
N ASP A 90 -5.96 16.12 -9.79
CA ASP A 90 -4.92 17.14 -10.05
C ASP A 90 -3.51 16.71 -9.62
N LEU A 91 -3.18 15.43 -9.77
CA LEU A 91 -1.88 14.89 -9.38
C LEU A 91 -0.80 15.22 -10.41
N ARG A 92 0.30 15.77 -9.92
CA ARG A 92 1.47 16.17 -10.71
C ARG A 92 2.69 15.30 -10.39
N PRO A 93 3.65 15.19 -11.33
CA PRO A 93 4.92 14.54 -11.05
C PRO A 93 5.63 15.19 -9.86
N GLY A 94 6.06 14.39 -8.90
CA GLY A 94 6.69 14.83 -7.65
C GLY A 94 5.72 14.92 -6.47
N ASP A 95 4.41 14.93 -6.70
CA ASP A 95 3.43 14.92 -5.63
C ASP A 95 3.56 13.66 -4.79
N ARG A 96 3.45 13.81 -3.47
CA ARG A 96 3.48 12.68 -2.56
C ARG A 96 2.07 12.21 -2.28
N VAL A 97 1.84 10.92 -2.53
CA VAL A 97 0.55 10.27 -2.33
C VAL A 97 0.62 9.34 -1.14
N LEU A 98 -0.37 9.45 -0.26
CA LEU A 98 -0.56 8.51 0.84
C LEU A 98 -1.27 7.27 0.30
N LEU A 99 -0.66 6.11 0.52
CA LEU A 99 -1.29 4.83 0.28
C LEU A 99 -1.81 4.28 1.60
N ALA A 100 -3.06 3.82 1.60
CA ALA A 100 -3.65 3.08 2.69
C ALA A 100 -4.20 1.77 2.11
N GLY A 101 -3.63 0.66 2.56
CA GLY A 101 -4.04 -0.67 2.14
C GLY A 101 -4.52 -1.46 3.34
N ARG A 102 -5.65 -2.15 3.24
CA ARG A 102 -6.05 -3.13 4.25
C ARG A 102 -5.62 -4.50 3.76
N ALA A 103 -4.69 -5.12 4.46
CA ALA A 103 -4.31 -6.51 4.20
C ALA A 103 -5.58 -7.35 4.26
N ALA A 104 -5.85 -8.15 3.23
CA ALA A 104 -6.81 -9.23 3.38
C ALA A 104 -6.21 -10.12 4.47
N HIS A 105 -6.85 -10.15 5.64
CA HIS A 105 -6.48 -11.11 6.66
C HIS A 105 -6.55 -12.46 5.97
N ALA A 106 -5.40 -13.15 5.84
CA ALA A 106 -5.43 -14.53 5.38
C ALA A 106 -6.43 -15.21 6.31
N ALA A 107 -7.58 -15.62 5.77
CA ALA A 107 -8.55 -16.36 6.54
C ALA A 107 -7.75 -17.47 7.21
N ASP A 108 -7.77 -17.47 8.53
CA ASP A 108 -7.12 -18.48 9.35
C ASP A 108 -7.42 -19.83 8.73
N THR A 109 -6.43 -20.44 8.07
CA THR A 109 -6.56 -21.80 7.53
C THR A 109 -6.34 -22.73 8.72
N GLY A 110 -7.25 -22.63 9.69
CA GLY A 110 -7.27 -23.35 10.94
C GLY A 110 -8.52 -24.21 10.99
N GLY A 111 -8.41 -25.46 10.54
CA GLY A 111 -9.44 -26.46 10.78
C GLY A 111 -9.63 -27.47 9.66
N LEU A 112 -8.62 -28.31 9.40
CA LEU A 112 -8.84 -29.62 8.79
C LEU A 112 -9.84 -30.39 9.68
N PRO A 113 -11.01 -30.86 9.20
CA PRO A 113 -11.78 -31.82 9.97
C PRO A 113 -11.01 -33.14 9.95
N THR A 114 -10.37 -33.46 11.09
CA THR A 114 -9.91 -34.82 11.38
C THR A 114 -11.14 -35.72 11.45
N ARG A 115 -11.54 -36.32 10.34
CA ARG A 115 -12.32 -37.56 10.38
C ARG A 115 -11.36 -38.69 10.74
N ARG A 116 -11.39 -39.11 12.00
CA ARG A 116 -10.90 -40.42 12.43
C ARG A 116 -12.02 -41.47 12.31
N PRO A 117 -11.64 -42.75 12.18
CA PRO A 117 -12.32 -43.75 11.35
C PRO A 117 -13.66 -44.24 11.90
#